data_AF-A0A944ZUN5-F1
#
_entry.id   AF-A0A944ZUN5-F1
#
_cell.length_a   1.000
_cell.length_b   1.000
_cell.length_c   1.000
_cell.angle_alpha   90.00
_cell.angle_beta   90.00
_cell.angle_gamma   90.00
#
_symmetry.space_group_name_H-M   'P 1'
#
loop_
_entity.id
_entity.type
_entity.pdbx_description
1 polymer ?
#
loop_
_entity_poly.entity_id
_entity_poly.type
_entity_poly.pdbx_seq_one_letter_code
_entity_poly.pdbx_strand_id
1 'polypeptide(L)'
;MDLVKTPVFADNNLFNLYHLNELYQNIAVEVSRRMLEAHQIDVPITSGVWGGTYLICHPNGLAKRRIWRLYCIVNIPQNSPLDKHADMERLVSIYCDVFKEAFSPQLELSLKMWGGRLPYSNSVKPSLTLHMEDATETVSWLRTFFVWNHVPWEESIISDTVRIIKEYKEFFDLKKGPVVKDPKDIKFLLQDIIIIYRTLQNACSEDFQEHANAIIAKMTEHFLAGLHDRGDIIDLYEMVFKNALIYGFEESLEAPFAKAGLDIRNVESWPVEKINWVPDELKEKLIPPIQQVFAGFKTELEKEKL
;
A
#
# COMPACT_ATOMS: atom_id res chain seq x y z
N MET A 1 1.94 -28.80 4.18
CA MET A 1 2.29 -27.94 5.33
C MET A 1 1.14 -26.97 5.48
N ASP A 2 0.62 -26.79 6.69
CA ASP A 2 -0.58 -25.98 6.90
C ASP A 2 -0.25 -24.47 6.85
N LEU A 3 -1.27 -23.65 6.58
CA LEU A 3 -1.15 -22.18 6.60
C LEU A 3 -0.57 -21.70 7.94
N VAL A 4 0.55 -20.97 7.88
CA VAL A 4 1.15 -20.35 9.06
C VAL A 4 0.36 -19.08 9.42
N LYS A 5 -0.46 -19.18 10.47
CA LYS A 5 -1.18 -18.04 11.04
C LYS A 5 -0.27 -17.18 11.90
N THR A 6 -0.46 -15.86 11.84
CA THR A 6 0.23 -14.88 12.68
C THR A 6 -0.81 -14.19 13.58
N PRO A 7 -0.52 -13.93 14.87
CA PRO A 7 -1.48 -13.27 15.77
C PRO A 7 -1.59 -11.77 15.44
N VAL A 8 -2.40 -11.47 14.41
CA VAL A 8 -2.57 -10.10 13.91
C VAL A 8 -3.31 -9.20 14.91
N PHE A 9 -4.24 -9.76 15.68
CA PHE A 9 -5.09 -9.04 16.62
C PHE A 9 -4.46 -9.03 18.02
N ALA A 10 -4.33 -7.84 18.60
CA ALA A 10 -4.05 -7.68 20.02
C ALA A 10 -5.35 -7.70 20.85
N ASP A 11 -5.22 -7.87 22.17
CA ASP A 11 -6.35 -8.03 23.12
C ASP A 11 -7.37 -6.87 23.11
N ASN A 12 -7.01 -5.71 22.56
CA ASN A 12 -7.85 -4.52 22.45
C ASN A 12 -8.44 -4.31 21.04
N ASN A 13 -8.48 -5.34 20.20
CA ASN A 13 -8.91 -5.29 18.79
C ASN A 13 -8.06 -4.34 17.91
N LEU A 14 -6.86 -3.98 18.35
CA LEU A 14 -5.89 -3.30 17.51
C LEU A 14 -5.10 -4.32 16.70
N PHE A 15 -4.60 -3.87 15.56
CA PHE A 15 -3.78 -4.69 14.66
C PHE A 15 -2.32 -4.48 14.99
N ASN A 16 -1.55 -5.56 15.08
CA ASN A 16 -0.10 -5.49 14.99
C ASN A 16 0.32 -5.55 13.52
N LEU A 17 0.97 -4.48 13.03
CA LEU A 17 1.24 -4.31 11.61
C LEU A 17 2.46 -5.09 11.13
N TYR A 18 3.37 -5.44 12.04
CA TYR A 18 4.42 -6.42 11.76
C TYR A 18 3.78 -7.79 11.47
N HIS A 19 2.90 -8.25 12.36
CA HIS A 19 2.19 -9.52 12.20
C HIS A 19 1.25 -9.55 11.00
N LEU A 20 0.58 -8.42 10.69
CA LEU A 20 -0.25 -8.30 9.50
C LEU A 20 0.58 -8.48 8.22
N ASN A 21 1.77 -7.86 8.15
CA ASN A 21 2.65 -7.99 6.99
C ASN A 21 3.20 -9.43 6.85
N GLU A 22 3.61 -10.06 7.94
CA GLU A 22 4.00 -11.48 7.95
C GLU A 22 2.85 -12.37 7.48
N LEU A 23 1.62 -12.12 7.96
CA LEU A 23 0.46 -12.90 7.54
C LEU A 23 0.23 -12.78 6.03
N TYR A 24 0.34 -11.58 5.46
CA TYR A 24 0.19 -11.40 4.01
C TYR A 24 1.25 -12.13 3.20
N GLN A 25 2.49 -12.20 3.67
CA GLN A 25 3.54 -13.00 3.06
C GLN A 25 3.25 -14.50 3.15
N ASN A 26 2.82 -14.99 4.32
CA ASN A 26 2.45 -16.39 4.53
C ASN A 26 1.27 -16.79 3.64
N ILE A 27 0.28 -15.91 3.48
CA ILE A 27 -0.86 -16.11 2.56
C ILE A 27 -0.36 -16.24 1.11
N ALA A 28 0.55 -15.38 0.65
CA ALA A 28 1.09 -15.48 -0.71
C ALA A 28 1.80 -16.81 -0.98
N VAL A 29 2.63 -17.27 -0.03
CA VAL A 29 3.28 -18.58 -0.10
C VAL A 29 2.25 -19.71 -0.16
N GLU A 30 1.23 -19.65 0.69
CA GLU A 30 0.19 -20.67 0.75
C GLU A 30 -0.67 -20.69 -0.53
N VAL A 31 -1.03 -19.53 -1.07
CA VAL A 31 -1.76 -19.44 -2.34
C VAL A 31 -0.92 -19.99 -3.49
N SER A 32 0.36 -19.62 -3.58
CA SER A 32 1.29 -20.13 -4.58
C SER A 32 1.37 -21.66 -4.53
N ARG A 33 1.49 -22.22 -3.32
CA ARG A 33 1.50 -23.67 -3.09
C ARG A 33 0.20 -24.34 -3.54
N ARG A 34 -0.97 -23.80 -3.17
CA ARG A 34 -2.27 -24.36 -3.56
C ARG A 34 -2.51 -24.27 -5.07
N MET A 35 -2.04 -23.22 -5.74
CA MET A 35 -2.07 -23.11 -7.20
C MET A 35 -1.28 -24.24 -7.86
N LEU A 36 -0.08 -24.54 -7.34
CA LEU A 36 0.73 -25.64 -7.83
C LEU A 36 0.07 -26.99 -7.59
N GLU A 37 -0.42 -27.25 -6.39
CA GLU A 37 -0.96 -28.57 -6.02
C GLU A 37 -2.32 -28.86 -6.69
N ALA A 38 -3.24 -27.89 -6.70
CA ALA A 38 -4.59 -28.09 -7.20
C ALA A 38 -4.70 -27.93 -8.72
N HIS A 39 -3.84 -27.10 -9.32
CA HIS A 39 -3.97 -26.70 -10.72
C HIS A 39 -2.71 -26.90 -11.55
N GLN A 40 -1.60 -27.36 -10.95
CA GLN A 40 -0.30 -27.54 -11.63
C GLN A 40 0.22 -26.22 -12.23
N ILE A 41 -0.10 -25.10 -11.59
CA ILE A 41 0.32 -23.77 -11.99
C ILE A 41 1.34 -23.27 -10.98
N ASP A 42 2.60 -23.27 -11.38
CA ASP A 42 3.68 -22.66 -10.60
C ASP A 42 3.68 -21.15 -10.82
N VAL A 43 3.33 -20.41 -9.78
CA VAL A 43 3.24 -18.94 -9.79
C VAL A 43 3.95 -18.41 -8.55
N PRO A 44 5.17 -17.86 -8.67
CA PRO A 44 5.82 -17.20 -7.54
C PRO A 44 5.05 -15.93 -7.19
N ILE A 45 4.74 -15.73 -5.91
CA ILE A 45 3.95 -14.59 -5.44
C ILE A 45 4.67 -13.97 -4.24
N THR A 46 4.76 -12.65 -4.23
CA THR A 46 5.08 -11.89 -3.02
C THR A 46 3.89 -11.04 -2.63
N SER A 47 3.80 -10.71 -1.34
CA SER A 47 2.72 -9.87 -0.83
C SER A 47 3.18 -9.10 0.39
N GLY A 48 2.55 -7.96 0.63
CA GLY A 48 2.81 -7.14 1.81
C GLY A 48 1.68 -6.18 2.11
N VAL A 49 1.79 -5.46 3.22
CA VAL A 49 0.83 -4.40 3.57
C VAL A 49 0.82 -3.29 2.54
N TRP A 50 -0.36 -2.76 2.23
CA TRP A 50 -0.53 -1.55 1.41
C TRP A 50 -1.13 -0.42 2.23
N GLY A 51 -0.89 0.84 1.84
CA GLY A 51 -1.53 2.00 2.45
C GLY A 51 -0.88 2.50 3.74
N GLY A 52 0.45 2.34 3.88
CA GLY A 52 1.34 3.09 4.78
C GLY A 52 0.99 3.17 6.27
N THR A 53 -0.01 2.44 6.74
CA THR A 53 -0.52 2.54 8.12
C THR A 53 0.53 2.09 9.14
N TYR A 54 1.49 1.25 8.71
CA TYR A 54 2.68 0.88 9.46
C TYR A 54 3.63 2.04 9.76
N LEU A 55 3.47 3.20 9.11
CA LEU A 55 4.27 4.39 9.40
C LEU A 55 3.73 5.18 10.60
N ILE A 56 2.55 4.83 11.11
CA ILE A 56 1.83 5.57 12.16
C ILE A 56 1.38 4.61 13.28
N CYS A 57 2.33 3.84 13.83
CA CYS A 57 2.10 2.86 14.89
C CYS A 57 3.05 3.04 16.08
N HIS A 58 2.91 2.20 17.11
CA HIS A 58 3.89 2.10 18.19
C HIS A 58 5.19 1.42 17.70
N PRO A 59 6.31 1.58 18.42
CA PRO A 59 7.60 0.98 18.03
C PRO A 59 7.61 -0.55 17.89
N ASN A 60 6.66 -1.26 18.50
CA ASN A 60 6.46 -2.71 18.35
C ASN A 60 5.50 -3.10 17.21
N GLY A 61 5.11 -2.14 16.36
CA GLY A 61 4.18 -2.35 15.25
C GLY A 61 2.70 -2.32 15.64
N LEU A 62 2.35 -2.18 16.92
CA LEU A 62 0.94 -2.09 17.34
C LEU A 62 0.32 -0.80 16.80
N ALA A 63 -0.79 -0.90 16.07
CA ALA A 63 -1.50 0.26 15.55
C ALA A 63 -1.94 1.18 16.69
N LYS A 64 -1.76 2.50 16.54
CA LYS A 64 -2.20 3.49 17.54
C LYS A 64 -3.72 3.69 17.57
N ARG A 65 -4.41 3.21 16.53
CA ARG A 65 -5.86 3.36 16.32
C ARG A 65 -6.41 2.11 15.65
N ARG A 66 -7.70 1.87 15.81
CA ARG A 66 -8.41 0.79 15.11
C ARG A 66 -8.31 0.97 13.60
N ILE A 67 -7.96 -0.11 12.90
CA ILE A 67 -7.93 -0.17 11.45
C ILE A 67 -9.27 -0.72 10.97
N TRP A 68 -9.93 0.03 10.10
CA TRP A 68 -11.22 -0.34 9.53
C TRP A 68 -11.10 -0.94 8.13
N ARG A 69 -9.94 -0.80 7.48
CA ARG A 69 -9.77 -1.17 6.07
C ARG A 69 -8.42 -1.83 5.93
N LEU A 70 -8.43 -3.09 5.53
CA LEU A 70 -7.24 -3.89 5.29
C LEU A 70 -6.88 -3.82 3.82
N TYR A 71 -5.61 -3.60 3.54
CA TYR A 71 -5.08 -3.55 2.20
C TYR A 71 -3.81 -4.36 2.10
N CYS A 72 -3.70 -5.17 1.04
CA CYS A 72 -2.46 -5.82 0.67
C CYS A 72 -2.16 -5.62 -0.81
N ILE A 73 -0.88 -5.55 -1.12
CA ILE A 73 -0.36 -5.54 -2.49
C ILE A 73 0.22 -6.92 -2.77
N VAL A 74 -0.12 -7.50 -3.92
CA VAL A 74 0.26 -8.86 -4.31
C VAL A 74 0.91 -8.79 -5.69
N ASN A 75 2.17 -9.22 -5.76
CA ASN A 75 2.92 -9.22 -7.01
C ASN A 75 2.86 -10.59 -7.67
N ILE A 76 2.41 -10.60 -8.92
CA ILE A 76 2.24 -11.81 -9.72
C ILE A 76 3.11 -11.77 -10.98
N PRO A 77 3.60 -12.93 -11.45
CA PRO A 77 4.52 -12.99 -12.57
C PRO A 77 3.81 -12.58 -13.86
N GLN A 78 4.50 -11.80 -14.67
CA GLN A 78 4.09 -11.49 -16.03
C GLN A 78 4.46 -12.65 -16.97
N ASN A 79 3.77 -12.76 -18.12
CA ASN A 79 4.02 -13.77 -19.14
C ASN A 79 3.91 -15.18 -18.56
N SER A 80 2.84 -15.39 -17.78
CA SER A 80 2.60 -16.58 -16.97
C SER A 80 1.21 -17.15 -17.28
N PRO A 81 0.88 -18.36 -16.80
CA PRO A 81 -0.47 -18.91 -16.96
C PRO A 81 -1.59 -17.96 -16.49
N LEU A 82 -1.30 -17.07 -15.53
CA LEU A 82 -2.24 -16.05 -15.03
C LEU A 82 -2.67 -15.01 -16.07
N ASP A 83 -2.01 -14.94 -17.22
CA ASP A 83 -2.50 -14.17 -18.38
C ASP A 83 -3.85 -14.68 -18.91
N LYS A 84 -4.19 -15.95 -18.62
CA LYS A 84 -5.50 -16.51 -18.92
C LYS A 84 -6.48 -16.17 -17.80
N HIS A 85 -7.62 -15.61 -18.17
CA HIS A 85 -8.67 -15.22 -17.23
C HIS A 85 -9.09 -16.38 -16.30
N ALA A 86 -9.23 -17.60 -16.82
CA ALA A 86 -9.60 -18.77 -16.03
C ALA A 86 -8.55 -19.15 -14.97
N ASP A 87 -7.26 -18.93 -15.23
CA ASP A 87 -6.19 -19.19 -14.26
C ASP A 87 -6.12 -18.07 -13.21
N MET A 88 -6.46 -16.83 -13.58
CA MET A 88 -6.65 -15.74 -12.64
C MET A 88 -7.88 -15.96 -11.73
N GLU A 89 -8.98 -16.51 -12.25
CA GLU A 89 -10.17 -16.90 -11.46
C GLU A 89 -9.82 -17.94 -10.39
N ARG A 90 -9.00 -18.93 -10.75
CA ARG A 90 -8.48 -19.94 -9.80
C ARG A 90 -7.64 -19.29 -8.70
N LEU A 91 -6.70 -18.42 -9.08
CA LEU A 91 -5.88 -17.67 -8.14
C LEU A 91 -6.74 -16.88 -7.14
N VAL A 92 -7.75 -16.17 -7.64
CA VAL A 92 -8.68 -15.37 -6.82
C VAL A 92 -9.50 -16.26 -5.89
N SER A 93 -10.03 -17.39 -6.37
CA SER A 93 -10.77 -18.33 -5.54
C SER A 93 -9.91 -18.83 -4.38
N ILE A 94 -8.66 -19.22 -4.66
CA ILE A 94 -7.72 -19.69 -3.64
C ILE A 94 -7.39 -18.56 -2.65
N TYR A 95 -7.14 -17.34 -3.12
CA TYR A 95 -6.94 -16.19 -2.24
C TYR A 95 -8.12 -15.97 -1.30
N CYS A 96 -9.36 -16.04 -1.80
CA CYS A 96 -10.55 -15.88 -0.97
C CYS A 96 -10.63 -16.93 0.14
N ASP A 97 -10.30 -18.18 -0.15
CA ASP A 97 -10.35 -19.26 0.85
C ASP A 97 -9.21 -19.14 1.86
N VAL A 98 -7.99 -18.87 1.39
CA VAL A 98 -6.83 -18.67 2.27
C VAL A 98 -7.03 -17.44 3.17
N PHE A 99 -7.63 -16.34 2.67
CA PHE A 99 -7.96 -15.19 3.51
C PHE A 99 -8.96 -15.54 4.63
N LYS A 100 -10.04 -16.26 4.31
CA LYS A 100 -11.01 -16.72 5.32
C LYS A 100 -10.32 -17.57 6.39
N GLU A 101 -9.51 -18.52 5.96
CA GLU A 101 -8.77 -19.38 6.88
C GLU A 101 -7.79 -18.59 7.76
N ALA A 102 -7.02 -17.68 7.15
CA ALA A 102 -6.00 -16.87 7.82
C ALA A 102 -6.57 -15.99 8.93
N PHE A 103 -7.69 -15.31 8.64
CA PHE A 103 -8.30 -14.35 9.56
C PHE A 103 -9.38 -14.96 10.46
N SER A 104 -9.76 -16.22 10.26
CA SER A 104 -10.68 -16.92 11.15
C SER A 104 -10.04 -17.26 12.51
N PRO A 105 -10.79 -17.15 13.63
CA PRO A 105 -12.21 -16.81 13.70
C PRO A 105 -12.52 -15.30 13.81
N GLN A 106 -11.52 -14.42 13.83
CA GLN A 106 -11.71 -13.00 14.13
C GLN A 106 -12.47 -12.24 13.05
N LEU A 107 -12.31 -12.62 11.77
CA LEU A 107 -13.05 -12.02 10.65
C LEU A 107 -13.87 -13.09 9.91
N GLU A 108 -15.04 -12.68 9.42
CA GLU A 108 -15.90 -13.48 8.56
C GLU A 108 -15.93 -12.88 7.16
N LEU A 109 -14.90 -13.23 6.36
CA LEU A 109 -14.67 -12.62 5.06
C LEU A 109 -15.51 -13.26 3.95
N SER A 110 -16.21 -12.43 3.18
CA SER A 110 -16.97 -12.83 1.99
C SER A 110 -16.55 -12.04 0.77
N LEU A 111 -16.34 -12.72 -0.36
CA LEU A 111 -16.05 -12.07 -1.64
C LEU A 111 -17.25 -11.23 -2.07
N LYS A 112 -17.01 -9.95 -2.38
CA LYS A 112 -18.01 -9.07 -2.99
C LYS A 112 -17.78 -8.87 -4.47
N MET A 113 -16.54 -8.57 -4.85
CA MET A 113 -16.18 -8.41 -6.25
C MET A 113 -14.68 -8.60 -6.46
N TRP A 114 -14.30 -8.93 -7.69
CA TRP A 114 -12.92 -8.93 -8.14
C TRP A 114 -12.84 -8.49 -9.61
N GLY A 115 -11.63 -8.21 -10.09
CA GLY A 115 -11.38 -7.84 -11.49
C GLY A 115 -11.60 -6.35 -11.80
N GLY A 116 -11.83 -5.53 -10.77
CA GLY A 116 -11.79 -4.08 -10.92
C GLY A 116 -10.39 -3.61 -11.34
N ARG A 117 -10.30 -2.61 -12.21
CA ARG A 117 -9.01 -2.06 -12.66
C ARG A 117 -8.56 -0.96 -11.71
N LEU A 118 -7.31 -1.03 -11.26
CA LEU A 118 -6.72 0.04 -10.45
C LEU A 118 -6.52 1.30 -11.33
N PRO A 119 -7.02 2.47 -10.93
CA PRO A 119 -6.86 3.70 -11.72
C PRO A 119 -5.39 4.06 -11.95
N TYR A 120 -5.09 4.61 -13.13
CA TYR A 120 -3.73 5.01 -13.53
C TYR A 120 -2.69 3.87 -13.57
N SER A 121 -3.14 2.62 -13.60
CA SER A 121 -2.28 1.47 -13.91
C SER A 121 -2.16 1.24 -15.43
N ASN A 122 -1.24 0.36 -15.83
CA ASN A 122 -0.94 0.09 -17.25
C ASN A 122 -2.21 -0.20 -18.08
N SER A 123 -2.32 0.43 -19.25
CA SER A 123 -3.52 0.33 -20.09
C SER A 123 -3.67 -1.04 -20.77
N VAL A 124 -2.56 -1.69 -21.12
CA VAL A 124 -2.54 -3.01 -21.77
C VAL A 124 -2.75 -4.11 -20.75
N LYS A 125 -2.09 -3.98 -19.59
CA LYS A 125 -2.06 -4.99 -18.54
C LYS A 125 -2.32 -4.35 -17.17
N PRO A 126 -3.58 -3.96 -16.89
CA PRO A 126 -3.93 -3.22 -15.69
C PRO A 126 -3.76 -4.05 -14.42
N SER A 127 -3.44 -3.38 -13.32
CA SER A 127 -3.49 -3.99 -11.99
C SER A 127 -4.94 -4.26 -11.61
N LEU A 128 -5.20 -5.41 -11.00
CA LEU A 128 -6.55 -5.89 -10.70
C LEU A 128 -6.84 -5.81 -9.21
N THR A 129 -8.11 -5.64 -8.85
CA THR A 129 -8.54 -5.54 -7.45
C THR A 129 -9.40 -6.72 -7.02
N LEU A 130 -9.24 -7.14 -5.77
CA LEU A 130 -10.13 -8.03 -5.03
C LEU A 130 -10.76 -7.24 -3.88
N HIS A 131 -12.02 -7.48 -3.59
CA HIS A 131 -12.71 -6.86 -2.46
C HIS A 131 -13.54 -7.89 -1.70
N MET A 132 -13.20 -8.06 -0.41
CA MET A 132 -13.92 -8.90 0.53
C MET A 132 -14.44 -8.03 1.69
N GLU A 133 -15.69 -8.27 2.11
CA GLU A 133 -16.28 -7.63 3.28
C GLU A 133 -16.27 -8.58 4.47
N ASP A 134 -16.15 -8.03 5.68
CA ASP A 134 -16.16 -8.75 6.94
C ASP A 134 -17.53 -8.62 7.62
N ALA A 135 -18.21 -9.74 7.83
CA ALA A 135 -19.54 -9.77 8.45
C ALA A 135 -19.52 -9.51 9.96
N THR A 136 -18.35 -9.60 10.61
CA THR A 136 -18.21 -9.29 12.05
C THR A 136 -18.17 -7.79 12.33
N GLU A 137 -18.03 -6.96 11.29
CA GLU A 137 -17.81 -5.51 11.37
C GLU A 137 -16.55 -5.13 12.17
N THR A 138 -15.63 -6.07 12.39
CA THR A 138 -14.32 -5.81 12.99
C THR A 138 -13.51 -4.90 12.07
N VAL A 139 -13.54 -5.19 10.78
CA VAL A 139 -13.13 -4.29 9.70
C VAL A 139 -14.29 -4.09 8.74
N SER A 140 -14.26 -3.01 7.95
CA SER A 140 -15.23 -2.79 6.88
C SER A 140 -14.92 -3.67 5.67
N TRP A 141 -13.64 -3.83 5.32
CA TRP A 141 -13.22 -4.68 4.20
C TRP A 141 -11.73 -5.02 4.19
N LEU A 142 -11.42 -6.07 3.43
CA LEU A 142 -10.10 -6.40 2.92
C LEU A 142 -10.06 -6.16 1.40
N ARG A 143 -9.07 -5.42 0.91
CA ARG A 143 -8.80 -5.26 -0.52
C ARG A 143 -7.40 -5.74 -0.88
N THR A 144 -7.32 -6.45 -1.99
CA THR A 144 -6.05 -6.91 -2.58
C THR A 144 -5.83 -6.20 -3.90
N PHE A 145 -4.60 -5.74 -4.13
CA PHE A 145 -4.15 -5.18 -5.39
C PHE A 145 -3.18 -6.15 -6.05
N PHE A 146 -3.64 -6.83 -7.11
CA PHE A 146 -2.79 -7.69 -7.93
C PHE A 146 -2.03 -6.84 -8.93
N VAL A 147 -0.71 -6.78 -8.77
CA VAL A 147 0.20 -5.99 -9.60
C VAL A 147 1.11 -6.94 -10.36
N TRP A 148 1.32 -6.64 -11.64
CA TRP A 148 2.15 -7.46 -12.51
C TRP A 148 3.63 -7.22 -12.25
N ASN A 149 4.45 -8.21 -12.61
CA ASN A 149 5.87 -8.35 -12.32
C ASN A 149 6.15 -8.78 -10.88
N HIS A 150 6.82 -9.93 -10.78
CA HIS A 150 7.21 -10.55 -9.54
C HIS A 150 8.49 -9.86 -9.02
N VAL A 151 8.29 -8.98 -8.05
CA VAL A 151 9.32 -8.19 -7.35
C VAL A 151 8.99 -8.22 -5.85
N PRO A 152 9.94 -7.94 -4.94
CA PRO A 152 9.62 -7.72 -3.53
C PRO A 152 8.50 -6.68 -3.34
N TRP A 153 7.64 -6.87 -2.33
CA TRP A 153 6.48 -6.00 -2.12
C TRP A 153 6.88 -4.54 -1.84
N GLU A 154 8.08 -4.29 -1.32
CA GLU A 154 8.65 -2.97 -1.09
C GLU A 154 8.82 -2.18 -2.41
N GLU A 155 9.29 -2.85 -3.47
CA GLU A 155 9.40 -2.24 -4.81
C GLU A 155 8.02 -1.78 -5.30
N SER A 156 6.98 -2.55 -4.98
CA SER A 156 5.63 -2.27 -5.43
C SER A 156 4.97 -1.11 -4.71
N ILE A 157 5.32 -0.87 -3.45
CA ILE A 157 4.90 0.34 -2.74
C ILE A 157 5.55 1.58 -3.38
N ILE A 158 6.83 1.49 -3.73
CA ILE A 158 7.53 2.60 -4.40
C ILE A 158 6.90 2.85 -5.77
N SER A 159 6.70 1.81 -6.58
CA SER A 159 6.06 1.95 -7.89
C SER A 159 4.62 2.46 -7.80
N ASP A 160 3.82 2.01 -6.82
CA ASP A 160 2.44 2.47 -6.64
C ASP A 160 2.38 3.94 -6.21
N THR A 161 3.41 4.43 -5.53
CA THR A 161 3.50 5.85 -5.16
C THR A 161 3.50 6.76 -6.40
N VAL A 162 4.11 6.34 -7.52
CA VAL A 162 4.06 7.06 -8.80
C VAL A 162 2.60 7.25 -9.26
N ARG A 163 1.82 6.17 -9.22
CA ARG A 163 0.41 6.13 -9.61
C ARG A 163 -0.43 7.01 -8.69
N ILE A 164 -0.21 6.92 -7.38
CA ILE A 164 -0.93 7.72 -6.37
C ILE A 164 -0.64 9.22 -6.56
N ILE A 165 0.61 9.60 -6.83
CA ILE A 165 0.96 11.01 -7.09
C ILE A 165 0.16 11.55 -8.28
N LYS A 166 0.08 10.77 -9.37
CA LYS A 166 -0.73 11.15 -10.54
C LYS A 166 -2.20 11.33 -10.17
N GLU A 167 -2.78 10.38 -9.42
CA GLU A 167 -4.17 10.45 -8.96
C GLU A 167 -4.43 11.69 -8.10
N TYR A 168 -3.51 12.02 -7.18
CA TYR A 168 -3.73 13.12 -6.24
C TYR A 168 -3.35 14.49 -6.76
N LYS A 169 -2.53 14.57 -7.81
CA LYS A 169 -2.23 15.84 -8.47
C LYS A 169 -3.51 16.53 -8.97
N GLU A 170 -4.59 15.80 -9.25
CA GLU A 170 -5.89 16.36 -9.57
C GLU A 170 -6.51 17.18 -8.42
N PHE A 171 -6.19 16.86 -7.16
CA PHE A 171 -6.67 17.58 -5.96
C PHE A 171 -5.71 18.68 -5.48
N PHE A 172 -4.50 18.72 -6.01
CA PHE A 172 -3.46 19.67 -5.61
C PHE A 172 -2.97 20.51 -6.81
N ASP A 173 -3.77 20.59 -7.88
CA ASP A 173 -3.44 21.36 -9.07
C ASP A 173 -3.50 22.87 -8.77
N LEU A 174 -2.32 23.49 -8.66
CA LEU A 174 -2.19 24.92 -8.36
C LEU A 174 -2.90 25.82 -9.38
N LYS A 175 -3.09 25.36 -10.62
CA LYS A 175 -3.80 26.14 -11.65
C LYS A 175 -5.32 26.09 -11.47
N LYS A 176 -5.84 25.00 -10.92
CA LYS A 176 -7.29 24.80 -10.70
C LYS A 176 -7.75 25.28 -9.33
N GLY A 177 -6.82 25.44 -8.39
CA GLY A 177 -7.16 25.74 -7.00
C GLY A 177 -7.55 24.49 -6.21
N PRO A 178 -7.77 24.62 -4.89
CA PRO A 178 -8.20 23.51 -4.04
C PRO A 178 -9.59 23.02 -4.44
N VAL A 179 -9.78 21.71 -4.48
CA VAL A 179 -11.05 21.07 -4.84
C VAL A 179 -11.94 20.96 -3.60
N VAL A 180 -13.20 21.41 -3.71
CA VAL A 180 -14.19 21.24 -2.64
C VAL A 180 -14.63 19.78 -2.56
N LYS A 181 -14.39 19.13 -1.42
CA LYS A 181 -14.77 17.75 -1.13
C LYS A 181 -15.37 17.59 0.26
N ASP A 182 -15.98 16.43 0.49
CA ASP A 182 -16.38 16.05 1.84
C ASP A 182 -15.14 15.98 2.75
N PRO A 183 -15.19 16.52 3.98
CA PRO A 183 -14.07 16.49 4.91
C PRO A 183 -13.53 15.07 5.18
N LYS A 184 -14.38 14.04 5.13
CA LYS A 184 -13.95 12.64 5.28
C LYS A 184 -13.03 12.20 4.15
N ASP A 185 -13.31 12.62 2.92
CA ASP A 185 -12.47 12.30 1.77
C ASP A 185 -11.16 13.07 1.81
N ILE A 186 -11.20 14.35 2.21
CA ILE A 186 -10.00 15.17 2.41
C ILE A 186 -9.10 14.54 3.48
N LYS A 187 -9.67 14.06 4.59
CA LYS A 187 -8.91 13.37 5.65
C LYS A 187 -8.11 12.18 5.11
N PHE A 188 -8.69 11.36 4.22
CA PHE A 188 -7.96 10.24 3.63
C PHE A 188 -6.85 10.73 2.69
N LEU A 189 -7.15 11.72 1.85
CA LEU A 189 -6.15 12.36 1.00
C LEU A 189 -4.94 12.88 1.81
N LEU A 190 -5.19 13.54 2.94
CA LEU A 190 -4.14 14.04 3.83
C LEU A 190 -3.33 12.92 4.49
N GLN A 191 -3.99 11.83 4.88
CA GLN A 191 -3.29 10.64 5.38
C GLN A 191 -2.34 10.08 4.31
N ASP A 192 -2.80 10.02 3.05
CA ASP A 192 -1.99 9.47 1.97
C ASP A 192 -0.82 10.40 1.60
N ILE A 193 -0.95 11.72 1.75
CA ILE A 193 0.20 12.66 1.62
C ILE A 193 1.30 12.36 2.65
N ILE A 194 0.93 12.04 3.89
CA ILE A 194 1.90 11.63 4.93
C ILE A 194 2.61 10.34 4.50
N ILE A 195 1.85 9.38 4.00
CA ILE A 195 2.37 8.08 3.55
C ILE A 195 3.33 8.27 2.37
N ILE A 196 2.95 9.03 1.34
CA ILE A 196 3.78 9.32 0.17
C ILE A 196 5.11 9.94 0.61
N TYR A 197 5.07 10.97 1.45
CA TYR A 197 6.29 11.62 1.92
C TYR A 197 7.20 10.64 2.66
N ARG A 198 6.65 9.89 3.62
CA ARG A 198 7.43 8.95 4.43
C ARG A 198 8.02 7.80 3.59
N THR A 199 7.32 7.38 2.54
CA THR A 199 7.84 6.42 1.55
C THR A 199 8.97 7.01 0.72
N LEU A 200 8.86 8.27 0.30
CA LEU A 200 9.82 8.92 -0.61
C LEU A 200 10.90 9.76 0.07
N GLN A 201 10.90 9.86 1.40
CA GLN A 201 11.69 10.84 2.14
C GLN A 201 13.16 10.85 1.72
N ASN A 202 13.78 9.68 1.58
CA ASN A 202 15.20 9.56 1.22
C ASN A 202 15.50 9.80 -0.27
N ALA A 203 14.49 9.86 -1.13
CA ALA A 203 14.64 10.27 -2.52
C ALA A 203 14.57 11.80 -2.69
N CYS A 204 14.00 12.51 -1.72
CA CYS A 204 13.83 13.95 -1.77
C CYS A 204 15.15 14.69 -1.52
N SER A 205 15.32 15.87 -2.14
CA SER A 205 16.42 16.78 -1.84
C SER A 205 16.40 17.25 -0.38
N GLU A 206 17.56 17.59 0.20
CA GLU A 206 17.68 18.07 1.59
C GLU A 206 16.78 19.30 1.85
N ASP A 207 16.80 20.30 0.97
CA ASP A 207 15.97 21.51 1.08
C ASP A 207 14.47 21.17 1.13
N PHE A 208 14.01 20.26 0.27
CA PHE A 208 12.63 19.81 0.28
C PHE A 208 12.28 19.04 1.56
N GLN A 209 13.19 18.19 2.07
CA GLN A 209 12.97 17.48 3.32
C GLN A 209 12.84 18.45 4.50
N GLU A 210 13.69 19.46 4.61
CA GLU A 210 13.61 20.47 5.67
C GLU A 210 12.24 21.16 5.67
N HIS A 211 11.79 21.59 4.49
CA HIS A 211 10.49 22.21 4.31
C HIS A 211 9.32 21.26 4.63
N ALA A 212 9.31 20.06 4.04
CA ALA A 212 8.22 19.12 4.15
C ALA A 212 8.09 18.52 5.57
N ASN A 213 9.21 18.29 6.27
CA ASN A 213 9.20 17.68 7.60
C ASN A 213 8.32 18.42 8.61
N ALA A 214 8.37 19.76 8.63
CA ALA A 214 7.56 20.56 9.54
C ALA A 214 6.05 20.37 9.27
N ILE A 215 5.67 20.37 8.00
CA ILE A 215 4.27 20.21 7.55
C ILE A 215 3.78 18.80 7.87
N ILE A 216 4.57 17.78 7.54
CA ILE A 216 4.22 16.38 7.75
C ILE A 216 4.15 16.05 9.25
N ALA A 217 5.03 16.62 10.08
CA ALA A 217 4.97 16.45 11.53
C ALA A 217 3.65 16.99 12.09
N LYS A 218 3.26 18.21 11.70
CA LYS A 218 1.97 18.82 12.10
C LYS A 218 0.79 17.95 11.65
N MET A 219 0.76 17.53 10.39
CA MET A 219 -0.31 16.65 9.88
C MET A 219 -0.40 15.34 10.65
N THR A 220 0.75 14.74 10.97
CA THR A 220 0.82 13.48 11.72
C THR A 220 0.27 13.64 13.14
N GLU A 221 0.61 14.74 13.82
CA GLU A 221 0.08 15.07 15.15
C GLU A 221 -1.45 15.18 15.14
N HIS A 222 -2.01 15.97 14.23
CA HIS A 222 -3.47 16.12 14.10
C HIS A 222 -4.16 14.78 13.75
N PHE A 223 -3.56 13.97 12.87
CA PHE A 223 -4.10 12.65 12.55
C PHE A 223 -4.13 11.73 13.78
N LEU A 224 -3.05 11.74 14.58
CA LEU A 224 -2.93 10.97 15.81
C LEU A 224 -3.85 11.44 16.94
N ALA A 225 -4.12 12.75 17.04
CA ALA A 225 -5.06 13.33 17.98
C ALA A 225 -6.52 13.02 17.61
N GLY A 226 -6.80 12.84 16.32
CA GLY A 226 -8.10 12.46 15.82
C GLY A 226 -8.70 13.60 15.04
N LEU A 227 -8.34 13.62 13.77
CA LEU A 227 -8.78 14.62 12.81
C LEU A 227 -10.28 14.44 12.49
N HIS A 228 -11.15 15.00 13.34
CA HIS A 228 -12.62 14.95 13.23
C HIS A 228 -13.23 16.33 13.00
N ASP A 229 -12.55 17.40 13.40
CA ASP A 229 -13.02 18.76 13.18
C ASP A 229 -12.91 19.15 11.70
N ARG A 230 -13.98 19.75 11.18
CA ARG A 230 -14.07 20.12 9.77
C ARG A 230 -13.15 21.30 9.42
N GLY A 231 -13.02 22.28 10.32
CA GLY A 231 -12.14 23.43 10.13
C GLY A 231 -10.68 22.97 10.05
N ASP A 232 -10.25 22.16 11.00
CA ASP A 232 -8.89 21.60 11.03
C ASP A 232 -8.56 20.81 9.75
N ILE A 233 -9.50 20.00 9.25
CA ILE A 233 -9.31 19.23 8.00
C ILE A 233 -9.08 20.18 6.81
N ILE A 234 -9.88 21.24 6.70
CA ILE A 234 -9.79 22.21 5.61
C ILE A 234 -8.49 23.00 5.72
N ASP A 235 -8.13 23.46 6.92
CA ASP A 235 -6.90 24.21 7.16
C ASP A 235 -5.65 23.40 6.82
N LEU A 236 -5.61 22.11 7.19
CA LEU A 236 -4.52 21.21 6.82
C LEU A 236 -4.47 20.99 5.30
N TYR A 237 -5.62 20.87 4.63
CA TYR A 237 -5.67 20.72 3.18
C TYR A 237 -5.17 21.96 2.45
N GLU A 238 -5.58 23.15 2.87
CA GLU A 238 -5.06 24.40 2.33
C GLU A 238 -3.56 24.55 2.58
N MET A 239 -3.07 24.14 3.76
CA MET A 239 -1.64 24.16 4.06
C MET A 239 -0.86 23.26 3.10
N VAL A 240 -1.28 22.00 2.90
CA VAL A 240 -0.61 21.09 1.96
C VAL A 240 -0.66 21.65 0.53
N PHE A 241 -1.81 22.19 0.12
CA PHE A 241 -2.00 22.80 -1.19
C PHE A 241 -1.04 23.97 -1.42
N LYS A 242 -0.99 24.94 -0.49
CA LYS A 242 -0.15 26.15 -0.59
C LYS A 242 1.35 25.83 -0.62
N ASN A 243 1.76 24.75 0.06
CA ASN A 243 3.16 24.30 0.10
C ASN A 243 3.53 23.35 -1.05
N ALA A 244 2.59 23.04 -1.95
CA ALA A 244 2.86 22.33 -3.20
C ALA A 244 3.61 20.98 -3.05
N LEU A 245 3.42 20.26 -1.93
CA LEU A 245 4.20 19.06 -1.60
C LEU A 245 4.14 17.98 -2.70
N ILE A 246 2.99 17.82 -3.36
CA ILE A 246 2.80 16.83 -4.44
C ILE A 246 3.79 17.03 -5.59
N TYR A 247 4.23 18.28 -5.85
CA TYR A 247 5.16 18.59 -6.93
C TYR A 247 6.59 18.21 -6.56
N GLY A 248 6.99 18.41 -5.30
CA GLY A 248 8.29 17.92 -4.82
C GLY A 248 8.37 16.39 -4.77
N PHE A 249 7.25 15.71 -4.50
CA PHE A 249 7.19 14.24 -4.61
C PHE A 249 7.35 13.78 -6.06
N GLU A 250 6.66 14.44 -7.00
CA GLU A 250 6.80 14.16 -8.43
C GLU A 250 8.25 14.39 -8.91
N GLU A 251 8.87 15.52 -8.55
CA GLU A 251 10.25 15.86 -8.90
C GLU A 251 11.26 14.83 -8.39
N SER A 252 11.06 14.33 -7.17
CA SER A 252 11.91 13.31 -6.54
C SER A 252 11.90 11.97 -7.30
N LEU A 253 10.88 11.73 -8.13
CA LEU A 253 10.74 10.52 -8.93
C LEU A 253 11.01 10.75 -10.43
N GLU A 254 10.80 11.96 -10.94
CA GLU A 254 10.86 12.26 -12.38
C GLU A 254 12.22 11.92 -12.98
N ALA A 255 13.32 12.46 -12.42
CA ALA A 255 14.65 12.27 -12.99
C ALA A 255 15.10 10.80 -12.99
N PRO A 256 14.94 10.02 -11.91
CA PRO A 256 15.27 8.59 -11.92
C PRO A 256 14.56 7.75 -12.97
N PHE A 257 13.25 7.95 -13.13
CA PHE A 257 12.46 7.21 -14.12
C PHE A 257 12.76 7.67 -15.55
N ALA A 258 12.97 8.98 -15.76
CA ALA A 258 13.30 9.54 -17.07
C ALA A 258 14.61 8.99 -17.64
N LYS A 259 15.62 8.68 -16.81
CA LYS A 259 16.86 8.01 -17.23
C LYS A 259 16.62 6.65 -17.89
N ALA A 260 15.51 5.98 -17.53
CA ALA A 260 15.08 4.72 -18.12
C ALA A 260 14.04 4.90 -19.24
N GLY A 261 13.79 6.13 -19.70
CA GLY A 261 12.81 6.44 -20.73
C GLY A 261 11.35 6.32 -20.26
N LEU A 262 11.09 6.38 -18.95
CA LEU A 262 9.75 6.27 -18.38
C LEU A 262 9.24 7.64 -17.93
N ASP A 263 8.07 8.03 -18.42
CA ASP A 263 7.36 9.24 -17.99
C ASP A 263 6.38 8.90 -16.86
N ILE A 264 6.68 9.35 -15.65
CA ILE A 264 5.84 9.13 -14.46
C ILE A 264 4.46 9.80 -14.54
N ARG A 265 4.25 10.74 -15.46
CA ARG A 265 2.95 11.36 -15.73
C ARG A 265 2.08 10.50 -16.65
N ASN A 266 2.65 9.47 -17.27
CA ASN A 266 2.00 8.60 -18.25
C ASN A 266 2.27 7.10 -17.98
N VAL A 267 2.08 6.66 -16.73
CA VAL A 267 2.26 5.27 -16.27
C VAL A 267 1.46 4.27 -17.10
N GLU A 268 0.28 4.67 -17.57
CA GLU A 268 -0.62 3.83 -18.36
C GLU A 268 -0.02 3.42 -19.72
N SER A 269 0.93 4.20 -20.24
CA SER A 269 1.63 3.92 -21.49
C SER A 269 2.99 3.25 -21.30
N TRP A 270 3.37 2.92 -20.07
CA TRP A 270 4.66 2.26 -19.84
C TRP A 270 4.72 0.92 -20.57
N PRO A 271 5.91 0.48 -21.01
CA PRO A 271 6.09 -0.87 -21.51
C PRO A 271 5.67 -1.90 -20.45
N VAL A 272 5.07 -3.00 -20.88
CA VAL A 272 4.50 -3.99 -19.95
C VAL A 272 5.58 -4.60 -19.05
N GLU A 273 6.78 -4.82 -19.59
CA GLU A 273 7.98 -5.28 -18.90
C GLU A 273 8.52 -4.29 -17.85
N LYS A 274 8.00 -3.05 -17.81
CA LYS A 274 8.33 -2.02 -16.83
C LYS A 274 7.19 -1.72 -15.85
N ILE A 275 6.09 -2.49 -15.88
CA ILE A 275 5.09 -2.43 -14.81
C ILE A 275 5.78 -2.77 -13.48
N ASN A 276 5.46 -2.04 -12.40
CA ASN A 276 6.01 -2.33 -11.07
C ASN A 276 7.55 -2.22 -10.98
N TRP A 277 8.21 -1.68 -12.01
CA TRP A 277 9.66 -1.53 -12.05
C TRP A 277 10.07 -0.24 -11.34
N VAL A 278 11.15 -0.32 -10.57
CA VAL A 278 11.75 0.82 -9.86
C VAL A 278 13.22 0.95 -10.28
N PRO A 279 13.74 2.15 -10.57
CA PRO A 279 15.17 2.38 -10.79
C PRO A 279 16.03 1.96 -9.60
N ASP A 280 17.19 1.34 -9.85
CA ASP A 280 18.08 0.86 -8.78
C ASP A 280 18.48 1.98 -7.81
N GLU A 281 18.73 3.19 -8.31
CA GLU A 281 19.06 4.35 -7.46
C GLU A 281 17.93 4.73 -6.48
N LEU A 282 16.67 4.44 -6.81
CA LEU A 282 15.55 4.61 -5.89
C LEU A 282 15.42 3.41 -4.95
N LYS A 283 15.65 2.18 -5.45
CA LYS A 283 15.64 0.98 -4.59
C LYS A 283 16.63 1.11 -3.44
N GLU A 284 17.86 1.53 -3.72
CA GLU A 284 18.91 1.72 -2.73
C GLU A 284 18.54 2.73 -1.64
N LYS A 285 17.77 3.76 -1.99
CA LYS A 285 17.35 4.82 -1.06
C LYS A 285 16.10 4.48 -0.27
N LEU A 286 15.15 3.78 -0.89
CA LEU A 286 13.77 3.66 -0.41
C LEU A 286 13.44 2.28 0.17
N ILE A 287 14.06 1.19 -0.28
CA ILE A 287 13.81 -0.15 0.28
C ILE A 287 14.38 -0.30 1.71
N PRO A 288 15.63 0.09 2.01
CA PRO A 288 16.19 -0.14 3.33
C PRO A 288 15.40 0.52 4.46
N PRO A 289 14.91 1.77 4.35
CA PRO A 289 14.04 2.36 5.37
C PRO A 289 12.76 1.56 5.63
N ILE A 290 12.11 1.05 4.57
CA ILE A 290 10.90 0.22 4.71
C ILE A 290 11.25 -1.04 5.50
N GLN A 291 12.33 -1.73 5.14
CA GLN A 291 12.76 -2.94 5.82
C GLN A 291 13.17 -2.68 7.27
N GLN A 292 13.85 -1.56 7.53
CA GLN A 292 14.26 -1.15 8.89
C GLN A 292 13.06 -0.90 9.81
N VAL A 293 11.95 -0.37 9.29
CA VAL A 293 10.72 -0.22 10.08
C VAL A 293 10.22 -1.57 10.60
N PHE A 294 10.12 -2.58 9.73
CA PHE A 294 9.67 -3.92 10.13
C PHE A 294 10.69 -4.65 11.00
N ALA A 295 11.99 -4.49 10.73
CA ALA A 295 13.05 -5.01 11.58
C ALA A 295 12.97 -4.40 13.00
N GLY A 296 12.72 -3.10 13.09
CA GLY A 296 12.51 -2.39 14.36
C GLY A 296 11.31 -2.95 15.14
N PHE A 297 10.16 -3.17 14.48
CA PHE A 297 9.01 -3.80 15.12
C PHE A 297 9.35 -5.16 15.70
N LYS A 298 10.05 -6.00 14.94
CA LYS A 298 10.49 -7.31 15.39
C LYS A 298 11.37 -7.23 16.63
N THR A 299 12.37 -6.35 16.61
CA THR A 299 13.28 -6.14 17.74
C THR A 299 12.53 -5.71 19.01
N GLU A 300 11.56 -4.80 18.90
CA GLU A 300 10.78 -4.38 20.06
C GLU A 300 9.84 -5.50 20.57
N LEU A 301 9.20 -6.24 19.68
CA LEU A 301 8.36 -7.41 20.05
C LEU A 301 9.16 -8.52 20.74
N GLU A 302 10.43 -8.71 20.36
CA GLU A 302 11.32 -9.68 21.01
C GLU A 302 11.72 -9.23 22.42
N LYS A 303 11.87 -7.91 22.66
CA LYS A 303 12.12 -7.37 24.00
C LYS A 303 10.92 -7.52 24.93
N GLU A 304 9.70 -7.37 24.42
CA GLU A 304 8.46 -7.51 25.21
C GLU A 304 8.20 -8.94 25.70
N LYS A 305 8.89 -9.94 25.12
CA LYS A 305 8.81 -11.36 25.53
C LYS A 305 9.81 -11.74 26.63
N LEU A 306 10.75 -10.86 26.97
CA LEU A 306 11.78 -11.04 28.00
C LEU A 306 11.33 -10.43 29.33
#